data_AF-A0A143FUS0-F1
#
_entry.id   AF-A0A143FUS0-F1
#
_cell.length_a   1.000
_cell.length_b   1.000
_cell.length_c   1.000
_cell.angle_alpha   90.00
_cell.angle_beta   90.00
_cell.angle_gamma   90.00
#
_symmetry.space_group_name_H-M   'P 1'
#
loop_
_entity.id
_entity.type
_entity.pdbx_description
1 polymer ?
#
loop_
_entity_poly.entity_id
_entity_poly.type
_entity_poly.pdbx_seq_one_letter_code
_entity_poly.pdbx_strand_id
1 'polypeptide(L)'
;MTRVRRGYTARKRRTKIRLFASTFIGAHSRLTRTTTQQKMRALVSSHRDRGRQKRDFRSLWITRINAVIRENKVFYNYSRLIPNLYKKQLLLNRKILAQISISNKNCLYMISNKIIK
;
A
#
# COMPACT_ATOMS: atom_id res chain seq x y z
N MET A 1 29.75 -44.58 -18.61
CA MET A 1 28.86 -43.64 -17.90
C MET A 1 27.41 -43.98 -18.20
N THR A 2 26.53 -44.01 -17.20
CA THR A 2 25.10 -44.34 -17.36
C THR A 2 24.26 -43.10 -17.71
N ARG A 3 23.46 -43.18 -18.78
CA ARG A 3 22.60 -42.08 -19.24
C ARG A 3 21.38 -41.90 -18.33
N VAL A 4 21.28 -40.76 -17.64
CA VAL A 4 20.10 -40.41 -16.82
C VAL A 4 19.07 -39.62 -17.63
N ARG A 5 17.82 -40.08 -17.66
CA ARG A 5 16.71 -39.38 -18.34
C ARG A 5 16.12 -38.29 -17.45
N ARG A 6 15.59 -37.23 -18.07
CA ARG A 6 15.02 -36.06 -17.36
C ARG A 6 13.75 -36.39 -16.53
N GLY A 7 12.97 -37.40 -16.91
CA GLY A 7 11.78 -37.85 -16.18
C GLY A 7 10.73 -36.75 -15.93
N TYR A 8 10.00 -36.86 -14.82
CA TYR A 8 8.89 -35.96 -14.45
C TYR A 8 9.33 -34.63 -13.82
N THR A 9 10.64 -34.45 -13.57
CA THR A 9 11.19 -33.24 -12.92
C THR A 9 10.78 -31.96 -13.63
N ALA A 10 10.81 -31.98 -14.98
CA ALA A 10 10.40 -30.86 -15.81
C ALA A 10 8.89 -30.57 -15.71
N ARG A 11 8.05 -31.62 -15.62
CA ARG A 11 6.60 -31.50 -15.46
C ARG A 11 6.28 -30.87 -14.11
N LYS A 12 6.86 -31.39 -13.01
CA LYS A 12 6.66 -30.87 -11.65
C LYS A 12 6.99 -29.37 -11.55
N ARG A 13 8.10 -28.94 -12.16
CA ARG A 13 8.49 -27.51 -12.23
C ARG A 13 7.46 -26.66 -12.97
N ARG A 14 6.97 -27.12 -14.13
CA ARG A 14 5.96 -26.40 -14.93
C ARG A 14 4.62 -26.32 -14.19
N THR A 15 4.18 -27.38 -13.53
CA THR A 15 2.95 -27.39 -12.72
C THR A 15 3.01 -26.35 -11.60
N LYS A 16 4.14 -26.28 -10.86
CA LYS A 16 4.34 -25.24 -9.82
C LYS A 16 4.24 -23.82 -10.38
N ILE A 17 4.78 -23.58 -11.57
CA ILE A 17 4.74 -22.27 -12.24
C ILE A 17 3.34 -21.95 -12.76
N ARG A 18 2.62 -22.95 -13.28
CA ARG A 18 1.23 -22.79 -13.72
C ARG A 18 0.28 -22.48 -12.56
N LEU A 19 0.47 -23.12 -11.40
CA LEU A 19 -0.32 -22.83 -10.19
C LEU A 19 -0.22 -21.36 -9.77
N PHE A 20 0.96 -20.74 -9.91
CA PHE A 20 1.14 -19.32 -9.63
C PHE A 20 0.37 -18.40 -10.60
N ALA A 21 0.13 -18.86 -11.82
CA ALA A 21 -0.43 -18.08 -12.92
C ALA A 21 -1.89 -18.46 -13.26
N SER A 22 -2.59 -19.11 -12.33
CA SER A 22 -3.94 -19.64 -12.55
C SER A 22 -4.95 -18.57 -13.00
N THR A 23 -4.84 -17.35 -12.47
CA THR A 23 -5.72 -16.22 -12.77
C THR A 23 -5.23 -15.36 -13.94
N PHE A 24 -4.13 -15.72 -14.60
CA PHE A 24 -3.61 -14.92 -15.71
C PHE A 24 -4.45 -15.09 -16.96
N ILE A 25 -4.69 -13.98 -17.66
CA ILE A 25 -5.58 -13.93 -18.82
C ILE A 25 -4.90 -14.55 -20.05
N GLY A 26 -5.67 -15.31 -20.82
CA GLY A 26 -5.29 -15.81 -22.16
C GLY A 26 -4.06 -16.72 -22.16
N ALA A 27 -3.11 -16.42 -23.06
CA ALA A 27 -1.91 -17.24 -23.26
C ALA A 27 -0.95 -17.25 -22.05
N HIS A 28 -1.10 -16.30 -21.12
CA HIS A 28 -0.20 -16.14 -19.96
C HIS A 28 -0.38 -17.22 -18.88
N SER A 29 -1.55 -17.85 -18.78
CA SER A 29 -1.80 -19.00 -17.89
C SER A 29 -1.57 -20.35 -18.58
N ARG A 30 -1.59 -20.39 -19.91
CA ARG A 30 -1.56 -21.63 -20.70
C ARG A 30 -0.15 -22.03 -21.16
N LEU A 31 0.57 -21.12 -21.83
CA LEU A 31 1.84 -21.42 -22.49
C LEU A 31 3.02 -21.34 -21.52
N THR A 32 3.79 -22.42 -21.36
CA THR A 32 4.84 -22.50 -20.31
C THR A 32 5.91 -21.41 -20.42
N ARG A 33 6.31 -21.00 -21.63
CA ARG A 33 7.31 -19.95 -21.87
C ARG A 33 6.79 -18.56 -21.47
N THR A 34 5.56 -18.23 -21.86
CA THR A 34 4.97 -16.93 -21.52
C THR A 34 4.67 -16.86 -20.02
N THR A 35 4.18 -17.95 -19.42
CA THR A 35 3.92 -18.01 -17.97
C THR A 35 5.20 -17.77 -17.16
N THR A 36 6.34 -18.33 -17.59
CA THR A 36 7.63 -18.05 -16.91
C THR A 36 8.02 -16.58 -16.97
N GLN A 37 7.84 -15.93 -18.12
CA GLN A 37 8.12 -14.50 -18.28
C GLN A 37 7.19 -13.65 -17.41
N GLN A 38 5.90 -13.96 -17.40
CA GLN A 38 4.92 -13.21 -16.60
C GLN A 38 5.13 -13.40 -15.11
N LYS A 39 5.49 -14.62 -14.66
CA LYS A 39 5.86 -14.86 -13.27
C LYS A 39 7.01 -13.95 -12.82
N MET A 40 8.06 -13.81 -13.63
CA MET A 40 9.18 -12.93 -13.29
C MET A 40 8.73 -11.48 -13.18
N ARG A 41 7.94 -10.98 -14.15
CA ARG A 41 7.40 -9.62 -14.12
C ARG A 41 6.51 -9.36 -12.91
N ALA A 42 5.62 -10.30 -12.58
CA ALA A 42 4.72 -10.20 -11.43
C ALA A 42 5.50 -10.09 -10.10
N LEU A 43 6.57 -10.88 -9.93
CA LEU A 43 7.41 -10.83 -8.73
C LEU A 43 8.16 -9.50 -8.60
N VAL A 44 8.67 -8.96 -9.72
CA VAL A 44 9.34 -7.65 -9.75
C VAL A 44 8.35 -6.53 -9.37
N SER A 45 7.17 -6.51 -9.99
CA SER A 45 6.12 -5.55 -9.65
C SER A 45 5.70 -5.68 -8.18
N SER A 46 5.46 -6.89 -7.68
CA SER A 46 5.11 -7.13 -6.28
C SER A 46 6.15 -6.56 -5.31
N HIS A 47 7.44 -6.78 -5.58
CA HIS A 47 8.50 -6.24 -4.73
C HIS A 47 8.53 -4.71 -4.74
N ARG A 48 8.49 -4.11 -5.94
CA ARG A 48 8.45 -2.65 -6.11
C ARG A 48 7.24 -2.02 -5.41
N ASP A 49 6.08 -2.62 -5.59
CA ASP A 49 4.81 -2.04 -5.18
C ASP A 49 4.60 -2.17 -3.65
N ARG A 50 5.21 -3.15 -2.97
CA ARG A 50 5.28 -3.16 -1.49
C ARG A 50 5.95 -1.89 -0.91
N GLY A 51 6.94 -1.34 -1.61
CA GLY A 51 7.57 -0.08 -1.25
C GLY A 51 6.69 1.13 -1.56
N ARG A 52 6.02 1.12 -2.73
CA ARG A 52 5.11 2.19 -3.16
C ARG A 52 3.87 2.29 -2.28
N GLN A 53 3.28 1.17 -1.89
CA GLN A 53 2.11 1.09 -1.03
C GLN A 53 2.26 1.92 0.26
N LYS A 54 3.47 1.94 0.86
CA LYS A 54 3.76 2.76 2.05
C LYS A 54 3.64 4.27 1.78
N ARG A 55 4.07 4.70 0.58
CA ARG A 55 3.98 6.10 0.11
C ARG A 55 2.55 6.45 -0.27
N ASP A 56 1.87 5.56 -0.98
CA ASP A 56 0.51 5.75 -1.46
C ASP A 56 -0.47 5.93 -0.29
N PHE A 57 -0.38 5.08 0.73
CA PHE A 57 -1.17 5.25 1.95
C PHE A 57 -0.86 6.54 2.69
N ARG A 58 0.42 6.93 2.78
CA ARG A 58 0.80 8.20 3.41
C ARG A 58 0.22 9.39 2.65
N SER A 59 0.27 9.37 1.32
CA SER A 59 -0.33 10.40 0.46
C SER A 59 -1.84 10.48 0.71
N LEU A 60 -2.52 9.33 0.69
CA LEU A 60 -3.96 9.25 0.96
C LEU A 60 -4.35 9.79 2.34
N TRP A 61 -3.58 9.48 3.38
CA TRP A 61 -3.83 10.01 4.73
C TRP A 61 -3.70 11.52 4.78
N ILE A 62 -2.69 12.09 4.11
CA ILE A 62 -2.52 13.55 4.03
C ILE A 62 -3.71 14.19 3.34
N THR A 63 -4.15 13.64 2.20
CA THR A 63 -5.30 14.16 1.46
C THR A 63 -6.59 14.12 2.29
N ARG A 64 -6.84 13.00 2.98
CA ARG A 64 -7.99 12.84 3.88
C ARG A 64 -7.99 13.85 5.02
N ILE A 65 -6.85 13.99 5.70
CA ILE A 65 -6.69 14.96 6.78
C ILE A 65 -6.91 16.38 6.24
N ASN A 66 -6.32 16.72 5.09
CA ASN A 66 -6.44 18.05 4.50
C ASN A 66 -7.89 18.40 4.12
N ALA A 67 -8.66 17.43 3.61
CA ALA A 67 -10.08 17.63 3.29
C ALA A 67 -10.89 18.03 4.53
N VAL A 68 -10.75 17.29 5.63
CA VAL A 68 -11.51 17.55 6.87
C VAL A 68 -11.03 18.83 7.58
N ILE A 69 -9.74 19.11 7.52
CA ILE A 69 -9.16 20.36 8.05
C ILE A 69 -9.73 21.58 7.32
N ARG A 70 -9.95 21.49 6.01
CA ARG A 70 -10.57 22.60 5.25
C ARG A 70 -12.02 22.86 5.64
N GLU A 71 -12.77 21.83 6.01
CA GLU A 71 -14.12 21.98 6.57
C GLU A 71 -14.08 22.65 7.95
N ASN A 72 -12.99 22.46 8.71
CA ASN A 72 -12.85 22.93 10.07
C ASN A 72 -12.16 24.31 10.13
N LYS A 73 -12.87 25.35 10.61
CA LYS A 73 -12.39 26.75 10.61
C LYS A 73 -11.12 27.00 11.45
N VAL A 74 -10.70 26.05 12.29
CA VAL A 74 -9.66 26.23 13.32
C VAL A 74 -8.24 26.19 12.74
N PHE A 75 -7.97 25.26 11.82
CA PHE A 75 -6.71 25.21 11.08
C PHE A 75 -7.08 25.13 9.61
N TYR A 76 -6.91 26.19 8.83
CA TYR A 76 -7.33 26.16 7.42
C TYR A 76 -6.54 25.16 6.55
N ASN A 77 -5.31 24.80 6.96
CA ASN A 77 -4.37 24.02 6.15
C ASN A 77 -3.61 22.96 6.95
N TYR A 78 -3.38 21.80 6.33
CA TYR A 78 -2.58 20.69 6.87
C TYR A 78 -1.14 21.09 7.26
N SER A 79 -0.51 21.98 6.49
CA SER A 79 0.85 22.48 6.75
C SER A 79 0.98 23.25 8.05
N ARG A 80 -0.12 23.84 8.57
CA ARG A 80 -0.15 24.51 9.87
C ARG A 80 -0.42 23.54 11.00
N LEU A 81 -1.30 22.55 10.79
CA LEU A 81 -1.66 21.57 11.83
C LEU A 81 -0.44 20.74 12.28
N ILE A 82 0.32 20.18 11.34
CA ILE A 82 1.38 19.21 11.66
C ILE A 82 2.51 19.82 12.52
N PRO A 83 3.10 20.98 12.17
CA PRO A 83 4.10 21.62 13.03
C PRO A 83 3.56 21.94 14.42
N ASN A 84 2.31 22.39 14.52
CA ASN A 84 1.70 22.73 15.82
C ASN A 84 1.46 21.49 16.69
N LEU A 85 1.13 20.33 16.11
CA LEU A 85 1.10 19.06 16.82
C LEU A 85 2.46 18.72 17.42
N TYR A 86 3.55 18.89 16.66
CA TYR A 86 4.91 18.67 17.17
C TYR A 86 5.31 19.67 18.24
N LYS A 87 4.96 20.97 18.10
CA LYS A 87 5.22 22.00 19.12
C LYS A 87 4.56 21.67 20.46
N LYS A 88 3.35 21.09 20.42
CA LYS A 88 2.61 20.62 21.61
C LYS A 88 2.99 19.19 22.03
N GLN A 89 4.07 18.62 21.48
CA GLN A 89 4.62 17.30 21.78
C GLN A 89 3.62 16.13 21.57
N LEU A 90 2.64 16.29 20.67
CA LEU A 90 1.69 15.24 20.34
C LEU A 90 2.26 14.31 19.26
N LEU A 91 2.59 13.07 19.64
CA LEU A 91 3.18 12.05 18.76
C LEU A 91 2.13 11.26 17.96
N LEU A 92 1.16 11.95 17.34
CA LEU A 92 0.13 11.30 16.54
C LEU A 92 0.59 11.04 15.09
N ASN A 93 0.51 9.77 14.69
CA ASN A 93 0.79 9.36 13.32
C ASN A 93 -0.35 9.76 12.36
N ARG A 94 0.00 10.04 11.10
CA ARG A 94 -0.95 10.39 10.02
C ARG A 94 -2.01 9.32 9.77
N LYS A 95 -1.66 8.04 9.97
CA LYS A 95 -2.61 6.93 9.91
C LYS A 95 -3.76 7.12 10.90
N ILE A 96 -3.41 7.40 12.16
CA ILE A 96 -4.38 7.57 13.25
C ILE A 96 -5.18 8.84 13.04
N LEU A 97 -4.53 9.96 12.71
CA LEU A 97 -5.21 11.21 12.41
C LEU A 97 -6.22 11.06 11.26
N ALA A 98 -5.83 10.42 10.15
CA ALA A 98 -6.74 10.20 9.03
C ALA A 98 -7.92 9.28 9.39
N GLN A 99 -7.71 8.29 10.26
CA GLN A 99 -8.79 7.43 10.73
C GLN A 99 -9.75 8.19 11.66
N ILE A 100 -9.22 8.99 12.59
CA ILE A 100 -10.03 9.84 13.47
C ILE A 100 -10.84 10.84 12.63
N SER A 101 -10.24 11.45 11.61
CA SER A 101 -10.93 12.37 10.70
C SER A 101 -12.18 11.75 10.04
N ILE A 102 -12.15 10.45 9.75
CA ILE A 102 -13.28 9.74 9.13
C ILE A 102 -14.27 9.25 10.19
N SER A 103 -13.78 8.57 11.23
CA SER A 103 -14.63 7.89 12.22
C SER A 103 -15.27 8.85 13.23
N ASN A 104 -14.60 9.94 13.60
CA ASN A 104 -15.09 10.88 14.59
C ASN A 104 -14.55 12.30 14.32
N LYS A 105 -15.32 13.08 13.55
CA LYS A 105 -15.00 14.49 13.23
C LYS A 105 -14.87 15.36 14.49
N ASN A 106 -15.68 15.13 15.52
CA ASN A 106 -15.69 15.91 16.76
C ASN A 106 -14.36 15.77 17.53
N CYS A 107 -13.77 14.58 17.53
CA CYS A 107 -12.48 14.35 18.18
C CYS A 107 -11.36 15.20 17.54
N LEU A 108 -11.34 15.29 16.20
CA LEU A 108 -10.38 16.14 15.49
C LEU A 108 -10.56 17.62 15.85
N TYR A 109 -11.79 18.07 16.01
CA TYR A 109 -12.11 19.43 16.46
C TYR A 109 -11.58 19.71 17.88
N MET A 110 -11.78 18.79 18.83
CA MET A 110 -11.24 18.92 20.19
C MET A 110 -9.71 18.98 20.22
N ILE A 111 -9.05 18.11 19.45
CA ILE A 111 -7.58 18.13 19.31
C ILE A 111 -7.14 19.49 18.77
N SER A 112 -7.87 20.02 17.79
CA SER A 112 -7.54 21.31 17.18
C SER A 112 -7.66 22.47 18.18
N ASN A 113 -8.74 22.53 18.96
CA ASN A 113 -8.92 23.56 19.99
C ASN A 113 -7.84 23.50 21.08
N LYS A 114 -7.42 22.29 21.47
CA LYS A 114 -6.35 22.08 22.46
C LYS A 114 -4.97 22.50 21.95
N ILE A 115 -4.77 22.63 20.64
CA ILE A 115 -3.51 23.09 20.05
C ILE A 115 -3.43 24.62 20.01
N ILE A 116 -4.58 25.31 19.87
CA ILE A 116 -4.63 26.78 19.87
C ILE A 116 -4.42 27.36 21.26
N LYS A 117 -5.06 26.79 22.29
CA LYS A 117 -4.74 27.08 23.70
C LYS A 117 -3.33 26.59 24.02
#